data_AF-A0A661RAJ6-F1
#
_entry.id   AF-A0A661RAJ6-F1
#
_cell.length_a   1.000
_cell.length_b   1.000
_cell.length_c   1.000
_cell.angle_alpha   90.00
_cell.angle_beta   90.00
_cell.angle_gamma   90.00
#
_symmetry.space_group_name_H-M   'P 1'
#
loop_
_entity.id
_entity.type
_entity.pdbx_description
1 polymer ?
#
loop_
_entity_poly.entity_id
_entity_poly.type
_entity_poly.pdbx_seq_one_letter_code
_entity_poly.pdbx_strand_id
1 'polypeptide(L)'
;LSAEDLLLAETMALFHDIGRFKQYATYGNFNDSLSENHAELGLRELAKHKVLSVCSEAEQLLITQAIRYHNVRVLPEIEDPRCLFFSRLLRDADKLDIYRVVIDYYKYRQKERNTTIELGLPDTQSCSPPILDAIRQRKIAYLKDMATLNDFKLLQISWVFDLNYTPTFCAVHERRYVEQIAATLPQTGEISKLLATVEAYVRERAGIC
;
A
#
# COMPACT_ATOMS: atom_id res chain seq x y z
N LEU A 1 -3.00 -5.35 22.27
CA LEU A 1 -2.84 -3.90 22.30
C LEU A 1 -3.55 -3.37 23.52
N SER A 2 -2.92 -2.47 24.28
CA SER A 2 -3.58 -1.73 25.37
C SER A 2 -4.55 -0.68 24.80
N ALA A 3 -5.34 -0.02 25.67
CA ALA A 3 -6.17 1.11 25.24
C ALA A 3 -5.34 2.27 24.66
N GLU A 4 -4.16 2.51 25.25
CA GLU A 4 -3.19 3.51 24.76
C GLU A 4 -2.65 3.14 23.38
N ASP A 5 -2.30 1.86 23.16
CA ASP A 5 -1.83 1.39 21.85
C ASP A 5 -2.89 1.57 20.76
N LEU A 6 -4.17 1.35 21.10
CA LEU A 6 -5.27 1.56 20.17
C LEU A 6 -5.40 3.03 19.79
N LEU A 7 -5.34 3.94 20.77
CA LEU A 7 -5.40 5.38 20.52
C LEU A 7 -4.23 5.85 19.64
N LEU A 8 -3.02 5.32 19.87
CA LEU A 8 -1.86 5.61 19.04
C LEU A 8 -2.02 5.09 17.61
N ALA A 9 -2.51 3.87 17.43
CA ALA A 9 -2.80 3.31 16.11
C ALA A 9 -3.84 4.14 15.35
N GLU A 10 -4.92 4.55 16.02
CA GLU A 10 -5.97 5.39 15.46
C GLU A 10 -5.43 6.77 15.06
N THR A 11 -4.59 7.36 15.90
CA THR A 11 -3.94 8.65 15.63
C THR A 11 -3.04 8.57 14.39
N MET A 12 -2.24 7.52 14.27
CA MET A 12 -1.42 7.26 13.09
C MET A 12 -2.27 7.08 11.84
N ALA A 13 -3.34 6.28 11.93
CA ALA A 13 -4.25 6.03 10.83
C ALA A 13 -4.98 7.30 10.37
N LEU A 14 -5.37 8.18 11.30
CA LEU A 14 -6.02 9.45 10.95
C LEU A 14 -5.08 10.41 10.22
N PHE A 15 -3.79 10.40 10.58
CA PHE A 15 -2.85 11.42 10.11
C PHE A 15 -1.90 10.99 8.99
N HIS A 16 -1.77 9.69 8.69
CA HIS A 16 -0.74 9.21 7.75
C HIS A 16 -0.78 9.88 6.37
N ASP A 17 -1.98 10.16 5.86
CA ASP A 17 -2.20 10.63 4.49
C ASP A 17 -2.55 12.12 4.38
N ILE A 18 -2.47 12.91 5.47
CA ILE A 18 -2.84 14.34 5.41
C ILE A 18 -1.98 15.14 4.43
N GLY A 19 -0.78 14.66 4.12
CA GLY A 19 0.08 15.26 3.12
C GLY A 19 -0.53 15.25 1.72
N ARG A 20 -1.47 14.36 1.42
CA ARG A 20 -2.18 14.30 0.13
C ARG A 20 -2.94 15.58 -0.18
N PHE A 21 -3.51 16.24 0.82
CA PHE A 21 -4.19 17.53 0.61
C PHE A 21 -3.23 18.61 0.13
N LYS A 22 -2.07 18.72 0.80
CA LYS A 22 -1.02 19.67 0.43
C LYS A 22 -0.40 19.31 -0.93
N GLN A 23 -0.16 18.03 -1.17
CA GLN A 23 0.36 17.50 -2.42
C GLN A 23 -0.56 17.89 -3.59
N TYR A 24 -1.87 17.62 -3.48
CA TYR A 24 -2.82 17.95 -4.54
C TYR A 24 -2.97 19.47 -4.74
N ALA A 25 -3.10 20.24 -3.65
CA ALA A 25 -3.22 21.69 -3.74
C ALA A 25 -2.02 22.38 -4.40
N THR A 26 -0.83 21.78 -4.29
CA THR A 26 0.42 22.34 -4.82
C THR A 26 0.76 21.81 -6.22
N TYR A 27 0.55 20.51 -6.46
CA TYR A 27 1.03 19.80 -7.66
C TYR A 27 -0.08 19.28 -8.58
N GLY A 28 -1.35 19.31 -8.15
CA GLY A 28 -2.50 18.84 -8.92
C GLY A 28 -2.52 17.32 -9.18
N ASN A 29 -1.72 16.53 -8.47
CA ASN A 29 -1.63 15.09 -8.62
C ASN A 29 -1.21 14.39 -7.31
N PHE A 30 -1.29 13.06 -7.26
CA PHE A 30 -0.91 12.23 -6.11
C PHE A 30 0.35 11.39 -6.35
N ASN A 31 1.15 11.72 -7.37
CA ASN A 31 2.32 10.94 -7.74
C ASN A 31 3.55 11.49 -7.00
N ASP A 32 4.00 10.78 -5.97
CA ASP A 32 5.17 11.15 -5.16
C ASP A 32 6.46 11.27 -5.99
N SER A 33 6.61 10.50 -7.08
CA SER A 33 7.81 10.55 -7.95
C SER A 33 7.83 11.77 -8.88
N LEU A 34 6.66 12.34 -9.18
CA LEU A 34 6.54 13.57 -9.97
C LEU A 34 6.40 14.83 -9.09
N SER A 35 6.21 14.64 -7.78
CA SER A 35 5.97 15.72 -6.82
C SER A 35 6.87 15.57 -5.59
N GLU A 36 6.28 15.53 -4.38
CA GLU A 36 6.95 15.29 -3.12
C GLU A 36 6.33 14.07 -2.42
N ASN A 37 7.12 13.40 -1.57
CA ASN A 37 6.61 12.32 -0.73
C ASN A 37 5.52 12.85 0.22
N HIS A 38 4.31 12.27 0.12
CA HIS A 38 3.15 12.74 0.89
C HIS A 38 3.30 12.48 2.40
N ALA A 39 3.98 11.42 2.83
CA ALA A 39 4.26 11.20 4.25
C ALA A 39 5.09 12.36 4.83
N GLU A 40 6.13 12.78 4.12
CA GLU A 40 7.00 13.90 4.52
C GLU A 40 6.27 15.24 4.52
N LEU A 41 5.40 15.47 3.53
CA LEU A 41 4.50 16.63 3.51
C LEU A 41 3.58 16.63 4.73
N GLY A 42 2.95 15.50 5.03
CA GLY A 42 2.05 15.36 6.17
C GLY A 42 2.75 15.64 7.50
N LEU A 43 3.94 15.08 7.70
CA LEU A 43 4.74 15.32 8.91
C LEU A 43 5.13 16.79 9.08
N ARG A 44 5.47 17.49 7.98
CA ARG A 44 5.74 18.94 8.02
C ARG A 44 4.50 19.74 8.42
N GLU A 45 3.32 19.40 7.92
CA GLU A 45 2.08 20.08 8.30
C GLU A 45 1.69 19.78 9.77
N LEU A 46 1.84 18.53 10.24
CA LEU A 46 1.62 18.19 11.67
C LEU A 46 2.52 19.02 12.59
N ALA A 47 3.81 19.12 12.25
CA ALA A 47 4.79 19.87 13.03
C ALA A 47 4.49 21.38 13.03
N LYS A 48 4.24 21.95 11.85
CA LYS A 48 3.89 23.38 11.68
C LYS A 48 2.68 23.78 12.51
N HIS A 49 1.67 22.92 12.57
CA HIS A 49 0.43 23.17 13.30
C HIS A 49 0.46 22.66 14.75
N LYS A 50 1.58 22.10 15.22
CA LYS A 50 1.76 21.55 16.56
C LYS A 50 0.67 20.54 16.94
N VAL A 51 0.17 19.76 15.98
CA VAL A 51 -0.98 18.87 16.16
C VAL A 51 -0.73 17.84 17.27
N LEU A 52 0.50 17.36 17.38
CA LEU A 52 0.91 16.36 18.36
C LEU A 52 1.43 16.94 19.68
N SER A 53 1.25 18.25 19.96
CA SER A 53 1.80 18.88 21.17
C SER A 53 1.19 18.36 22.48
N VAL A 54 0.06 17.67 22.39
CA VAL A 54 -0.60 17.02 23.54
C VAL A 54 0.03 15.67 23.89
N CYS A 55 0.79 15.08 22.97
CA CYS A 55 1.46 13.79 23.14
C CYS A 55 2.82 13.97 23.81
N SER A 56 3.26 12.96 24.56
CA SER A 56 4.63 12.86 25.06
C SER A 56 5.65 12.73 23.92
N GLU A 57 6.92 13.00 24.19
CA GLU A 57 7.98 12.89 23.19
C GLU A 57 8.10 11.47 22.59
N ALA A 58 7.90 10.44 23.42
CA ALA A 58 7.92 9.05 22.99
C ALA A 58 6.77 8.74 22.02
N GLU A 59 5.56 9.22 22.31
CA GLU A 59 4.39 9.06 21.44
C GLU A 59 4.55 9.84 20.13
N GLN A 60 5.06 11.08 20.20
CA GLN A 60 5.34 11.87 19.00
C GLN A 60 6.35 11.18 18.10
N LEU A 61 7.44 10.65 18.67
CA LEU A 61 8.43 9.89 17.90
C LEU A 61 7.80 8.66 17.25
N LEU A 62 6.99 7.91 17.98
CA LEU A 62 6.35 6.71 17.49
C LEU A 62 5.36 6.99 16.35
N ILE A 63 4.50 7.99 16.52
CA ILE A 63 3.53 8.42 15.50
C ILE A 63 4.26 8.90 14.25
N THR A 64 5.26 9.76 14.42
CA THR A 64 5.96 10.36 13.28
C THR A 64 6.78 9.34 12.50
N GLN A 65 7.39 8.35 13.16
CA GLN A 65 8.10 7.27 12.48
C GLN A 65 7.16 6.32 11.73
N ALA A 66 6.05 5.91 12.36
CA ALA A 66 5.06 5.07 11.68
C ALA A 66 4.53 5.74 10.42
N ILE A 67 4.17 7.04 10.51
CA ILE A 67 3.75 7.83 9.35
C ILE A 67 4.88 7.96 8.34
N ARG A 68 6.11 8.28 8.74
CA ARG A 68 7.26 8.42 7.81
C ARG A 68 7.46 7.17 6.95
N TYR A 69 7.28 6.00 7.56
CA TYR A 69 7.56 4.72 6.93
C TYR A 69 6.34 4.03 6.32
N HIS A 70 5.16 4.66 6.30
CA HIS A 70 3.97 3.96 5.79
C HIS A 70 4.02 3.73 4.26
N ASN A 71 4.59 4.68 3.50
CA ASN A 71 4.63 4.60 2.04
C ASN A 71 5.98 4.12 1.46
N VAL A 72 6.99 3.83 2.30
CA VAL A 72 8.31 3.38 1.78
C VAL A 72 8.18 2.00 1.15
N ARG A 73 9.00 1.69 0.14
CA ARG A 73 8.95 0.36 -0.49
C ARG A 73 9.42 -0.75 0.43
N VAL A 74 10.49 -0.49 1.19
CA VAL A 74 11.10 -1.42 2.13
C VAL A 74 11.36 -0.65 3.41
N LEU A 75 10.93 -1.21 4.54
CA LEU A 75 11.24 -0.63 5.84
C LEU A 75 12.76 -0.63 6.06
N PRO A 76 13.35 0.45 6.61
CA PRO A 76 14.73 0.41 7.07
C PRO A 76 14.86 -0.58 8.24
N GLU A 77 16.10 -0.85 8.66
CA GLU A 77 16.34 -1.52 9.93
C GLU A 77 15.86 -0.61 11.07
N ILE A 78 14.80 -1.04 11.76
CA ILE A 78 14.21 -0.33 12.90
C ILE A 78 14.48 -1.18 14.14
N GLU A 79 15.37 -0.69 15.01
CA GLU A 79 15.78 -1.40 16.22
C GLU A 79 14.68 -1.44 17.29
N ASP A 80 13.91 -0.35 17.42
CA ASP A 80 12.80 -0.28 18.38
C ASP A 80 11.64 -1.20 17.95
N PRO A 81 11.33 -2.26 18.72
CA PRO A 81 10.26 -3.19 18.39
C PRO A 81 8.88 -2.53 18.34
N ARG A 82 8.65 -1.49 19.14
CA ARG A 82 7.37 -0.77 19.18
C ARG A 82 7.20 0.06 17.90
N CYS A 83 8.24 0.79 17.50
CA CYS A 83 8.27 1.50 16.22
C CYS A 83 8.09 0.56 15.03
N LEU A 84 8.78 -0.58 15.01
CA LEU A 84 8.64 -1.58 13.96
C LEU A 84 7.21 -2.14 13.91
N PHE A 85 6.62 -2.43 15.07
CA PHE A 85 5.26 -2.93 15.18
C PHE A 85 4.23 -1.95 14.59
N PHE A 86 4.23 -0.69 15.02
CA PHE A 86 3.26 0.29 14.53
C PHE A 86 3.47 0.66 13.06
N SER A 87 4.73 0.71 12.59
CA SER A 87 5.03 0.93 11.17
C SER A 87 4.45 -0.19 10.31
N ARG A 88 4.62 -1.45 10.71
CA ARG A 88 4.03 -2.60 10.01
C ARG A 88 2.51 -2.61 10.07
N LEU A 89 1.93 -2.26 11.22
CA LEU A 89 0.48 -2.25 11.42
C LEU A 89 -0.18 -1.21 10.51
N LEU A 90 0.35 0.00 10.47
CA LEU A 90 -0.16 1.07 9.62
C LEU A 90 -0.06 0.70 8.13
N ARG A 91 1.09 0.13 7.72
CA ARG A 91 1.31 -0.35 6.34
C ARG A 91 0.36 -1.44 5.89
N ASP A 92 0.01 -2.36 6.79
CA ASP A 92 -0.95 -3.44 6.52
C ASP A 92 -2.36 -2.85 6.37
N ALA A 93 -2.76 -1.97 7.29
CA ALA A 93 -4.08 -1.33 7.29
C ALA A 93 -4.30 -0.45 6.05
N ASP A 94 -3.31 0.37 5.69
CA ASP A 94 -3.33 1.22 4.50
C ASP A 94 -3.50 0.40 3.21
N LYS A 95 -2.70 -0.66 3.04
CA LYS A 95 -2.84 -1.56 1.87
C LYS A 95 -4.22 -2.20 1.76
N LEU A 96 -4.84 -2.59 2.88
CA LEU A 96 -6.21 -3.14 2.86
C LEU A 96 -7.23 -2.12 2.38
N ASP A 97 -7.05 -0.84 2.72
CA ASP A 97 -7.91 0.25 2.25
C ASP A 97 -7.68 0.56 0.78
N ILE A 98 -6.41 0.68 0.36
CA ILE A 98 -6.05 0.91 -1.04
C ILE A 98 -6.59 -0.23 -1.91
N TYR A 99 -6.46 -1.50 -1.50
CA TYR A 99 -7.02 -2.63 -2.24
C TYR A 99 -8.52 -2.45 -2.51
N ARG A 100 -9.29 -2.07 -1.49
CA ARG A 100 -10.73 -1.81 -1.65
C ARG A 100 -10.98 -0.71 -2.69
N VAL A 101 -10.29 0.42 -2.56
CA VAL A 101 -10.43 1.57 -3.47
C VAL A 101 -10.12 1.20 -4.91
N VAL A 102 -8.99 0.52 -5.16
CA VAL A 102 -8.57 0.17 -6.53
C VAL A 102 -9.46 -0.91 -7.14
N ILE A 103 -9.92 -1.89 -6.34
CA ILE A 103 -10.86 -2.92 -6.80
C ILE A 103 -12.19 -2.29 -7.20
N ASP A 104 -12.73 -1.40 -6.38
CA ASP A 104 -13.98 -0.71 -6.68
C ASP A 104 -13.82 0.17 -7.92
N TYR A 105 -12.69 0.89 -8.05
CA TYR A 105 -12.36 1.60 -9.28
C TYR A 105 -12.38 0.67 -10.50
N TYR A 106 -11.68 -0.47 -10.46
CA TYR A 106 -11.62 -1.37 -11.62
C TYR A 106 -12.98 -1.95 -12.01
N LYS A 107 -13.90 -2.18 -11.07
CA LYS A 107 -15.28 -2.63 -11.35
C LYS A 107 -16.07 -1.61 -12.18
N TYR A 108 -15.88 -0.32 -11.93
CA TYR A 108 -16.65 0.76 -12.59
C TYR A 108 -15.87 1.50 -13.68
N ARG A 109 -14.59 1.19 -13.86
CA ARG A 109 -13.66 1.87 -14.78
C ARG A 109 -14.19 2.05 -16.20
N GLN A 110 -14.92 1.07 -16.74
CA GLN A 110 -15.47 1.17 -18.11
C GLN A 110 -16.46 2.32 -18.28
N LYS A 111 -17.08 2.79 -17.19
CA LYS A 111 -18.01 3.91 -17.18
C LYS A 111 -17.32 5.24 -16.91
N GLU A 112 -16.38 5.24 -15.96
CA GLU A 112 -15.70 6.45 -15.50
C GLU A 112 -14.20 6.19 -15.37
N ARG A 113 -13.46 6.61 -16.39
CA ARG A 113 -12.00 6.49 -16.40
C ARG A 113 -11.39 7.64 -15.59
N ASN A 114 -10.47 7.31 -14.68
CA ASN A 114 -9.73 8.29 -13.87
C ASN A 114 -8.22 8.12 -14.10
N THR A 115 -7.65 9.00 -14.92
CA THR A 115 -6.22 8.95 -15.26
C THR A 115 -5.30 9.20 -14.06
N THR A 116 -5.79 9.90 -13.03
CA THR A 116 -5.02 10.14 -11.80
C THR A 116 -4.87 8.86 -10.99
N ILE A 117 -5.94 8.06 -10.87
CA ILE A 117 -5.88 6.73 -10.22
C ILE A 117 -5.01 5.75 -11.03
N GLU A 118 -5.02 5.86 -12.36
CA GLU A 118 -4.22 5.03 -13.26
C GLU A 118 -2.75 5.47 -13.39
N LEU A 119 -2.35 6.56 -12.74
CA LEU A 119 -1.01 7.15 -12.86
C LEU A 119 -0.61 7.52 -14.30
N GLY A 120 -1.59 7.74 -15.18
CA GLY A 120 -1.37 8.02 -16.60
C GLY A 120 -0.77 6.85 -17.41
N LEU A 121 -0.78 5.62 -16.87
CA LEU A 121 -0.18 4.47 -17.55
C LEU A 121 -0.99 4.04 -18.79
N PRO A 122 -0.32 3.60 -19.88
CA PRO A 122 -0.96 3.01 -21.04
C PRO A 122 -1.80 1.77 -20.69
N ASP A 123 -3.01 1.69 -21.24
CA ASP A 123 -3.91 0.55 -21.09
C ASP A 123 -3.72 -0.43 -22.27
N THR A 124 -2.67 -1.25 -22.17
CA THR A 124 -2.34 -2.28 -23.16
C THR A 124 -2.38 -3.67 -22.52
N GLN A 125 -2.41 -4.72 -23.34
CA GLN A 125 -2.47 -6.11 -22.87
C GLN A 125 -1.12 -6.64 -22.34
N SER A 126 -0.03 -5.90 -22.49
CA SER A 126 1.30 -6.37 -22.09
C SER A 126 1.54 -6.26 -20.58
N CYS A 127 2.39 -7.15 -20.07
CA CYS A 127 2.97 -7.07 -18.73
C CYS A 127 4.50 -7.08 -18.88
N SER A 128 5.19 -6.24 -18.14
CA SER A 128 6.63 -6.05 -18.21
C SER A 128 7.35 -7.22 -17.51
N PRO A 129 8.37 -7.84 -18.14
CA PRO A 129 9.10 -8.97 -17.54
C PRO A 129 9.63 -8.72 -16.11
N PRO A 130 10.20 -7.55 -15.77
CA PRO A 130 10.68 -7.30 -14.40
C PRO A 130 9.57 -7.35 -13.34
N ILE A 131 8.35 -6.97 -13.70
CA ILE A 131 7.17 -7.03 -12.80
C ILE A 131 6.79 -8.48 -12.52
N LEU A 132 6.76 -9.30 -13.57
CA LEU A 132 6.47 -10.74 -13.46
C LEU A 132 7.57 -11.45 -12.65
N ASP A 133 8.84 -11.11 -12.86
CA ASP A 133 9.98 -11.68 -12.16
C ASP A 133 10.00 -11.32 -10.66
N ALA A 134 9.60 -10.11 -10.30
CA ALA A 134 9.48 -9.72 -8.90
C ALA A 134 8.49 -10.62 -8.15
N ILE A 135 7.33 -10.90 -8.75
CA ILE A 135 6.31 -11.75 -8.12
C ILE A 135 6.75 -13.21 -8.06
N ARG A 136 7.42 -13.72 -9.10
CA ARG A 136 8.05 -15.07 -9.07
C ARG A 136 9.02 -15.21 -7.91
N GLN A 137 9.76 -14.14 -7.60
CA GLN A 137 10.70 -14.09 -6.48
C GLN A 137 10.04 -13.75 -5.13
N ARG A 138 8.70 -13.65 -5.07
CA ARG A 138 7.94 -13.25 -3.87
C ARG A 138 8.38 -11.90 -3.31
N LYS A 139 8.60 -10.92 -4.21
CA LYS A 139 9.00 -9.55 -3.87
C LYS A 139 7.97 -8.57 -4.40
N ILE A 140 7.90 -7.40 -3.75
CA ILE A 140 7.16 -6.25 -4.27
C ILE A 140 7.80 -5.80 -5.59
N ALA A 141 6.98 -5.61 -6.62
CA ALA A 141 7.41 -5.06 -7.90
C ALA A 141 7.80 -3.57 -7.77
N TYR A 142 8.73 -3.10 -8.60
CA TYR A 142 9.18 -1.71 -8.53
C TYR A 142 8.31 -0.80 -9.39
N LEU A 143 7.95 0.37 -8.84
CA LEU A 143 7.21 1.40 -9.56
C LEU A 143 7.92 1.84 -10.86
N LYS A 144 9.25 1.95 -10.83
CA LYS A 144 10.07 2.35 -11.99
C LYS A 144 10.07 1.33 -13.14
N ASP A 145 9.66 0.09 -12.87
CA ASP A 145 9.64 -0.98 -13.87
C ASP A 145 8.26 -1.10 -14.54
N MET A 146 7.28 -0.27 -14.16
CA MET A 146 5.95 -0.25 -14.78
C MET A 146 5.96 0.48 -16.11
N ALA A 147 5.37 -0.14 -17.13
CA ALA A 147 5.12 0.46 -18.44
C ALA A 147 3.64 0.52 -18.80
N THR A 148 2.78 -0.22 -18.08
CA THR A 148 1.37 -0.41 -18.42
C THR A 148 0.47 -0.44 -17.19
N LEU A 149 -0.84 -0.27 -17.41
CA LEU A 149 -1.84 -0.43 -16.34
C LEU A 149 -1.86 -1.84 -15.76
N ASN A 150 -1.53 -2.88 -16.55
CA ASN A 150 -1.45 -4.24 -16.03
C ASN A 150 -0.22 -4.45 -15.14
N ASP A 151 0.88 -3.73 -15.40
CA ASP A 151 2.02 -3.69 -14.48
C ASP A 151 1.63 -3.11 -13.12
N PHE A 152 0.79 -2.07 -13.12
CA PHE A 152 0.31 -1.47 -11.88
C PHE A 152 -0.60 -2.40 -11.08
N LYS A 153 -1.53 -3.09 -11.75
CA LYS A 153 -2.36 -4.14 -11.11
C LYS A 153 -1.51 -5.27 -10.53
N LEU A 154 -0.50 -5.74 -11.26
CA LEU A 154 0.42 -6.76 -10.78
C LEU A 154 1.29 -6.26 -9.61
N LEU A 155 1.72 -4.99 -9.65
CA LEU A 155 2.40 -4.36 -8.53
C LEU A 155 1.51 -4.32 -7.29
N GLN A 156 0.24 -3.95 -7.43
CA GLN A 156 -0.73 -3.99 -6.32
C GLN A 156 -0.86 -5.41 -5.75
N ILE A 157 -1.00 -6.44 -6.60
CA ILE A 157 -1.02 -7.84 -6.16
C ILE A 157 0.27 -8.21 -5.41
N SER A 158 1.43 -7.73 -5.87
CA SER A 158 2.72 -8.02 -5.23
C SER A 158 2.85 -7.47 -3.80
N TRP A 159 1.97 -6.56 -3.37
CA TRP A 159 1.98 -6.03 -2.01
C TRP A 159 1.67 -7.08 -0.94
N VAL A 160 1.10 -8.25 -1.31
CA VAL A 160 0.94 -9.34 -0.34
C VAL A 160 2.26 -9.77 0.30
N PHE A 161 3.38 -9.61 -0.40
CA PHE A 161 4.71 -9.97 0.09
C PHE A 161 5.29 -8.97 1.11
N ASP A 162 4.62 -7.85 1.32
CA ASP A 162 4.97 -6.84 2.34
C ASP A 162 4.06 -6.90 3.57
N LEU A 163 3.02 -7.75 3.54
CA LEU A 163 2.08 -7.86 4.66
C LEU A 163 2.73 -8.57 5.84
N ASN A 164 2.37 -8.12 7.04
CA ASN A 164 3.13 -8.43 8.24
C ASN A 164 2.37 -9.34 9.20
N TYR A 165 1.05 -9.18 9.31
CA TYR A 165 0.26 -9.85 10.34
C TYR A 165 -0.78 -10.80 9.76
N THR A 166 -0.96 -11.96 10.41
CA THR A 166 -1.94 -12.99 10.02
C THR A 166 -3.36 -12.44 9.82
N PRO A 167 -3.91 -11.56 10.68
CA PRO A 167 -5.23 -10.97 10.44
C PRO A 167 -5.34 -10.23 9.10
N THR A 168 -4.27 -9.59 8.64
CA THR A 168 -4.22 -8.91 7.34
C THR A 168 -4.29 -9.92 6.20
N PHE A 169 -3.56 -11.03 6.29
CA PHE A 169 -3.63 -12.12 5.31
C PHE A 169 -5.02 -12.77 5.28
N CYS A 170 -5.64 -13.01 6.44
CA CYS A 170 -7.02 -13.50 6.51
C CYS A 170 -7.98 -12.52 5.80
N ALA A 171 -7.87 -11.22 6.07
CA ALA A 171 -8.70 -10.22 5.42
C ALA A 171 -8.52 -10.18 3.89
N VAL A 172 -7.28 -10.29 3.39
CA VAL A 172 -7.00 -10.38 1.95
C VAL A 172 -7.66 -11.60 1.33
N HIS A 173 -7.57 -12.76 2.01
CA HIS A 173 -8.15 -14.01 1.54
C HIS A 173 -9.68 -14.01 1.56
N GLU A 174 -10.30 -13.71 2.71
CA GLU A 174 -11.75 -13.71 2.90
C GLU A 174 -12.46 -12.74 1.95
N ARG A 175 -11.83 -11.59 1.69
CA ARG A 175 -12.35 -10.57 0.78
C ARG A 175 -11.93 -10.81 -0.67
N ARG A 176 -11.16 -11.85 -0.96
CA ARG A 176 -10.74 -12.26 -2.31
C ARG A 176 -10.08 -11.12 -3.10
N TYR A 177 -9.21 -10.34 -2.44
CA TYR A 177 -8.64 -9.14 -3.05
C TYR A 177 -7.72 -9.45 -4.23
N VAL A 178 -6.89 -10.49 -4.13
CA VAL A 178 -5.99 -10.91 -5.21
C VAL A 178 -6.80 -11.33 -6.44
N GLU A 179 -7.85 -12.14 -6.23
CA GLU A 179 -8.70 -12.67 -7.28
C GLU A 179 -9.52 -11.58 -7.97
N GLN A 180 -10.02 -10.60 -7.19
CA GLN A 180 -10.76 -9.47 -7.75
C GLN A 180 -9.89 -8.60 -8.66
N ILE A 181 -8.63 -8.34 -8.31
CA ILE A 181 -7.70 -7.62 -9.18
C ILE A 181 -7.32 -8.49 -10.38
N ALA A 182 -7.05 -9.77 -10.15
CA ALA A 182 -6.69 -10.74 -11.19
C ALA A 182 -7.76 -10.89 -12.28
N ALA A 183 -9.04 -10.79 -11.93
CA ALA A 183 -10.15 -10.83 -12.89
C ALA A 183 -10.09 -9.69 -13.92
N THR A 184 -9.30 -8.64 -13.66
CA THR A 184 -9.13 -7.47 -14.54
C THR A 184 -7.85 -7.54 -15.38
N LEU A 185 -7.03 -8.59 -15.21
CA LEU A 185 -5.80 -8.83 -15.95
C LEU A 185 -6.04 -9.67 -17.21
N PRO A 186 -5.10 -9.69 -18.17
CA PRO A 186 -5.12 -10.61 -19.30
C PRO A 186 -5.15 -12.07 -18.81
N GLN A 187 -6.04 -12.89 -19.37
CA GLN A 187 -6.21 -14.30 -18.96
C GLN A 187 -5.20 -15.20 -19.69
N THR A 188 -3.92 -15.05 -19.37
CA THR A 188 -2.82 -15.85 -19.94
C THR A 188 -2.35 -16.92 -18.97
N GLY A 189 -1.82 -18.04 -19.50
CA GLY A 189 -1.30 -19.12 -18.66
C GLY A 189 -0.11 -18.72 -17.79
N GLU A 190 0.65 -17.69 -18.17
CA GLU A 190 1.73 -17.12 -17.36
C GLU A 190 1.17 -16.41 -16.12
N ILE A 191 0.15 -15.55 -16.31
CA ILE A 191 -0.51 -14.82 -15.22
C ILE A 191 -1.20 -15.80 -14.29
N SER A 192 -1.93 -16.80 -14.80
CA SER A 192 -2.59 -17.81 -13.96
C SER A 192 -1.62 -18.57 -13.05
N LYS A 193 -0.45 -18.97 -13.56
CA LYS A 193 0.58 -19.66 -12.74
C LYS A 193 1.15 -18.77 -11.65
N LEU A 194 1.38 -17.51 -11.98
CA LEU A 194 1.88 -16.51 -11.05
C LEU A 194 0.87 -16.24 -9.93
N LEU A 195 -0.41 -16.07 -10.27
CA LEU A 195 -1.50 -15.88 -9.31
C LEU A 195 -1.67 -17.08 -8.38
N ALA A 196 -1.57 -18.31 -8.88
CA ALA A 196 -1.61 -19.51 -8.03
C ALA A 196 -0.49 -19.49 -6.96
N THR A 197 0.68 -18.93 -7.28
CA THR A 197 1.80 -18.79 -6.32
C THR A 197 1.49 -17.74 -5.26
N VAL A 198 0.87 -16.63 -5.66
CA VAL A 198 0.44 -15.54 -4.77
C VAL A 198 -0.65 -16.03 -3.82
N GLU A 199 -1.68 -16.71 -4.34
CA GLU A 199 -2.78 -17.26 -3.54
C GLU A 199 -2.29 -18.31 -2.53
N ALA A 200 -1.38 -19.20 -2.95
CA ALA A 200 -0.76 -20.16 -2.05
C ALA A 200 0.01 -19.47 -0.92
N TYR A 201 0.77 -18.41 -1.24
CA TYR A 201 1.47 -17.60 -0.23
C TYR A 201 0.50 -16.94 0.76
N VAL A 202 -0.60 -16.34 0.27
CA VAL A 202 -1.60 -15.72 1.14
C VAL A 202 -2.24 -16.75 2.08
N ARG A 203 -2.63 -17.93 1.57
CA ARG A 203 -3.23 -19.00 2.38
C ARG A 203 -2.27 -19.55 3.42
N GLU A 204 -1.01 -19.79 3.05
CA GLU A 204 0.07 -20.20 3.96
C GLU A 204 0.21 -19.21 5.12
N ARG A 205 0.27 -17.90 4.81
CA ARG A 205 0.45 -16.83 5.81
C ARG A 205 -0.80 -16.55 6.65
N ALA A 206 -1.98 -16.84 6.10
CA ALA A 206 -3.25 -16.79 6.83
C ALA A 206 -3.47 -18.02 7.74
N GLY A 207 -2.66 -19.08 7.60
CA GLY A 207 -2.86 -20.33 8.34
C GLY A 207 -4.07 -21.14 7.86
N ILE A 208 -4.43 -21.01 6.58
CA ILE A 208 -5.59 -21.66 5.97
C ILE A 208 -5.08 -22.83 5.11
N CYS A 209 -5.37 -24.07 5.53
CA CYS A 209 -5.08 -25.27 4.75
C CYS A 209 -5.96 -25.40 3.51
#